data_AF-A0A1Q9UV22-F1
#
_entry.id   AF-A0A1Q9UV22-F1
#
_cell.length_a   1.000
_cell.length_b   1.000
_cell.length_c   1.000
_cell.angle_alpha   90.00
_cell.angle_beta   90.00
_cell.angle_gamma   90.00
#
_symmetry.space_group_name_H-M   'P 1'
#
loop_
_entity.id
_entity.type
_entity.pdbx_description
1 polymer ?
#
loop_
_entity_poly.entity_id
_entity_poly.type
_entity_poly.pdbx_seq_one_letter_code
_entity_poly.pdbx_strand_id
1 'polypeptide(L)'
;MRGSIAVVLLAVSVLALGLVTAPPADAASRIQIVRVNYDPPGPDRGHNAALNAEWVKFRNVSRVPVRMTGFTLRDRANHRYRFGPTTVMPG
;
A
#
# COMPACT_ATOMS: atom_id res chain seq x y z
N MET A 1 -44.29 -62.58 24.82
CA MET A 1 -43.22 -62.72 23.81
C MET A 1 -42.63 -61.35 23.58
N ARG A 2 -41.33 -61.19 23.86
CA ARG A 2 -40.61 -59.91 23.86
C ARG A 2 -40.23 -59.57 22.41
N GLY A 3 -40.87 -58.56 21.83
CA GLY A 3 -40.56 -58.07 20.47
C GLY A 3 -39.41 -57.07 20.50
N SER A 4 -38.40 -57.32 19.68
CA SER A 4 -37.10 -56.65 19.62
C SER A 4 -37.18 -55.15 19.31
N ILE A 5 -36.41 -54.34 20.04
CA ILE A 5 -36.20 -52.92 19.79
C ILE A 5 -35.21 -52.79 18.62
N ALA A 6 -35.67 -52.30 17.47
CA ALA A 6 -34.81 -51.90 16.37
C ALA A 6 -34.27 -50.49 16.65
N VAL A 7 -33.01 -50.39 17.05
CA VAL A 7 -32.30 -49.12 17.17
C VAL A 7 -31.85 -48.70 15.77
N VAL A 8 -32.52 -47.71 15.20
CA VAL A 8 -32.07 -47.03 13.98
C VAL A 8 -31.17 -45.88 14.40
N LEU A 9 -29.85 -46.09 14.31
CA LEU A 9 -28.86 -45.03 14.47
C LEU A 9 -28.90 -44.11 13.24
N LEU A 10 -29.60 -42.98 13.37
CA LEU A 10 -29.51 -41.88 12.42
C LEU A 10 -28.20 -41.12 12.69
N ALA A 11 -27.18 -41.36 11.86
CA ALA A 11 -25.97 -40.56 11.84
C ALA A 11 -26.28 -39.20 11.19
N VAL A 12 -26.48 -38.16 12.01
CA VAL A 12 -26.63 -36.79 11.53
C VAL A 12 -25.25 -36.25 11.18
N SER A 13 -24.98 -36.07 9.89
CA SER A 13 -23.76 -35.42 9.40
C SER A 13 -23.88 -33.91 9.60
N VAL A 14 -23.17 -33.34 10.58
CA VAL A 14 -23.10 -31.89 10.78
C VAL A 14 -22.15 -31.30 9.75
N LEU A 15 -22.67 -30.62 8.73
CA LEU A 15 -21.87 -29.83 7.80
C LEU A 15 -21.49 -28.51 8.48
N ALA A 16 -20.32 -28.47 9.10
CA ALA A 16 -19.77 -27.24 9.66
C ALA A 16 -19.23 -26.35 8.52
N LEU A 17 -20.03 -25.39 8.06
CA LEU A 17 -19.58 -24.30 7.20
C LEU A 17 -18.70 -23.35 8.03
N GLY A 18 -17.39 -23.54 7.97
CA GLY A 18 -16.43 -22.60 8.55
C GLY A 18 -16.45 -21.28 7.78
N LEU A 19 -16.83 -20.19 8.45
CA LEU A 19 -16.61 -18.84 7.92
C LEU A 19 -15.10 -18.56 7.92
N VAL A 20 -14.50 -18.55 6.73
CA VAL A 20 -13.13 -18.04 6.57
C VAL A 20 -13.22 -16.51 6.58
N THR A 21 -12.62 -15.87 7.59
CA THR A 21 -12.44 -14.42 7.59
C THR A 21 -11.29 -14.07 6.64
N ALA A 22 -11.59 -13.27 5.62
CA ALA A 22 -10.54 -12.74 4.75
C ALA A 22 -9.68 -11.73 5.53
N PRO A 23 -8.37 -11.66 5.27
CA PRO A 23 -7.55 -10.61 5.85
C PRO A 23 -8.04 -9.23 5.37
N PRO A 24 -7.84 -8.16 6.17
CA PRO A 24 -8.12 -6.81 5.71
C PRO A 24 -7.33 -6.53 4.44
N ALA A 25 -8.01 -6.01 3.42
CA ALA A 25 -7.35 -5.61 2.19
C ALA A 25 -6.57 -4.31 2.43
N ASP A 26 -5.27 -4.31 2.15
CA ASP A 26 -4.48 -3.09 2.11
C ASP A 26 -4.94 -2.20 0.96
N ALA A 27 -5.35 -0.98 1.28
CA ALA A 27 -5.71 0.01 0.27
C ALA A 27 -4.43 0.55 -0.41
N ALA A 28 -4.43 0.57 -1.74
CA ALA A 28 -3.34 1.17 -2.49
C ALA A 28 -3.16 2.67 -2.11
N SER A 29 -1.90 3.11 -2.03
CA SER A 29 -1.59 4.52 -1.77
C SER A 29 -2.18 5.42 -2.86
N ARG A 30 -2.84 6.50 -2.45
CA ARG A 30 -3.33 7.55 -3.35
C ARG A 30 -2.21 8.38 -3.97
N ILE A 31 -1.00 8.33 -3.38
CA ILE A 31 0.20 9.00 -3.89
C ILE A 31 1.13 7.95 -4.50
N GLN A 32 1.54 8.19 -5.73
CA GLN A 32 2.51 7.35 -6.45
C GLN A 32 3.74 8.15 -6.84
N ILE A 33 4.92 7.52 -6.79
CA ILE A 33 6.12 8.05 -7.44
C ILE A 33 6.01 7.65 -8.91
N VAL A 34 5.87 8.63 -9.79
CA VAL A 34 5.66 8.39 -11.23
C VAL A 34 6.92 8.58 -12.06
N ARG A 35 7.93 9.25 -11.50
CA ARG A 35 9.23 9.44 -12.14
C ARG A 35 10.28 9.84 -11.12
N VAL A 36 11.50 9.39 -11.36
CA VAL A 36 12.69 9.81 -10.64
C VAL A 36 13.71 10.24 -11.69
N ASN A 37 14.25 11.44 -11.55
CA ASN A 37 15.36 11.93 -12.33
C ASN A 37 16.57 12.00 -11.40
N TYR A 38 17.48 11.04 -11.52
CA TYR A 38 18.63 10.90 -10.62
C TYR A 38 19.97 11.07 -11.34
N ASP A 39 19.98 11.09 -12.67
CA ASP A 39 21.18 11.23 -13.51
C ASP A 39 20.87 12.24 -14.64
N PRO A 40 20.82 13.54 -14.31
CA PRO A 40 20.58 14.59 -15.29
C PRO A 40 21.79 14.77 -16.21
N PRO A 41 21.60 15.09 -17.50
CA PRO A 41 22.70 15.26 -18.44
C PRO A 41 23.63 16.40 -18.02
N GLY A 42 24.93 16.11 -18.01
CA GLY A 42 25.98 17.08 -17.69
C GLY A 42 27.09 16.44 -16.85
N PRO A 43 28.13 17.19 -16.51
CA PRO A 43 29.20 16.67 -15.66
C PRO A 43 28.76 16.51 -14.19
N ASP A 44 29.09 15.36 -13.59
CA ASP A 44 28.88 15.07 -12.16
C ASP A 44 29.87 15.88 -11.30
N ARG A 45 29.50 17.11 -11.01
CA ARG A 45 30.38 18.06 -10.30
C ARG A 45 29.90 18.42 -8.91
N GLY A 46 28.81 17.81 -8.44
CA GLY A 46 28.27 18.00 -7.08
C GLY A 46 27.85 19.43 -6.73
N HIS A 47 27.87 20.36 -7.70
CA HIS A 47 27.48 21.75 -7.49
C HIS A 47 25.96 21.92 -7.57
N ASN A 48 25.40 22.91 -6.87
CA ASN A 48 23.95 23.14 -6.68
C ASN A 48 23.10 23.01 -7.96
N ALA A 49 23.63 23.44 -9.12
CA ALA A 49 22.93 23.31 -10.39
C ALA A 49 22.66 21.84 -10.79
N ALA A 50 23.60 20.94 -10.51
CA ALA A 50 23.45 19.50 -10.76
C ALA A 50 22.45 18.87 -9.76
N LEU A 51 22.54 19.21 -8.47
CA LEU A 51 21.62 18.72 -7.45
C LEU A 51 20.17 19.21 -7.67
N ASN A 52 19.99 20.43 -8.15
CA ASN A 52 18.67 20.95 -8.51
C ASN A 52 18.07 20.31 -9.77
N ALA A 53 18.89 19.61 -10.55
CA ALA A 53 18.41 18.83 -11.69
C ALA A 53 17.93 17.42 -11.29
N GLU A 54 18.21 16.97 -10.06
CA GLU A 54 17.69 15.72 -9.51
C GLU A 54 16.32 15.94 -8.85
N TRP A 55 15.36 15.05 -9.11
CA TRP A 55 14.01 15.18 -8.54
C TRP A 55 13.21 13.88 -8.52
N VAL A 56 12.22 13.83 -7.64
CA VAL A 56 11.20 12.78 -7.59
C VAL A 56 9.83 13.42 -7.86
N LYS A 57 9.10 12.86 -8.82
CA LYS A 57 7.75 13.32 -9.16
C LYS A 57 6.71 12.41 -8.52
N PHE A 58 5.83 13.04 -7.75
CA PHE A 58 4.67 12.40 -7.15
C PHE A 58 3.41 12.72 -7.96
N ARG A 59 2.46 11.80 -7.95
CA ARG A 59 1.13 11.96 -8.54
C ARG A 59 0.06 11.53 -7.57
N ASN A 60 -1.00 12.32 -7.44
CA ASN A 60 -2.19 11.90 -6.71
C ASN A 60 -3.18 11.25 -7.68
N VAL A 61 -3.29 9.92 -7.61
CA VAL A 61 -4.16 9.14 -8.49
C VAL A 61 -5.62 9.09 -8.03
N SER A 62 -5.94 9.76 -6.92
CA SER A 62 -7.31 9.85 -6.41
C SER A 62 -8.03 11.09 -6.90
N ARG A 63 -9.34 11.17 -6.60
CA ARG A 63 -10.20 12.31 -6.97
C ARG A 63 -10.24 13.42 -5.91
N VAL A 64 -9.51 13.28 -4.81
CA VAL A 64 -9.52 14.23 -3.68
C VAL A 64 -8.11 14.69 -3.34
N PRO A 65 -7.93 15.92 -2.82
CA PRO A 65 -6.63 16.38 -2.35
C PRO A 65 -6.05 15.46 -1.27
N VAL A 66 -4.74 15.24 -1.30
CA VAL A 66 -4.03 14.45 -0.29
C VAL A 66 -3.02 15.33 0.43
N ARG A 67 -3.22 15.49 1.74
CA ARG A 67 -2.25 16.14 2.60
C ARG A 67 -1.08 15.19 2.87
N MET A 68 0.13 15.60 2.50
CA MET A 68 1.35 14.81 2.71
C MET A 68 2.23 15.35 3.84
N THR A 69 1.67 16.22 4.70
CA THR A 69 2.41 16.75 5.85
C THR A 69 2.97 15.62 6.71
N GLY A 70 4.28 15.62 6.91
CA GLY A 70 4.98 14.63 7.72
C GLY A 70 5.31 13.31 7.02
N PHE A 71 4.93 13.15 5.75
CA PHE A 71 5.37 12.00 4.93
C PHE A 71 6.90 12.01 4.84
N THR A 72 7.49 10.84 4.62
CA THR A 72 8.94 10.70 4.46
C THR A 72 9.26 9.99 3.14
N LEU A 73 10.01 10.65 2.27
CA LEU A 73 10.69 10.00 1.14
C LEU A 73 12.01 9.43 1.67
N ARG A 74 12.28 8.15 1.35
CA ARG A 74 13.51 7.46 1.73
C ARG A 74 14.06 6.68 0.54
N ASP A 75 15.38 6.70 0.37
CA ASP A 75 16.10 5.86 -0.60
C ASP A 75 16.80 4.66 0.07
N ARG A 76 17.50 3.85 -0.73
CA ARG A 76 18.25 2.69 -0.22
C ARG A 76 19.49 3.07 0.62
N ALA A 77 20.05 4.26 0.41
CA ALA A 77 21.17 4.80 1.18
C ALA A 77 20.71 5.42 2.51
N ASN A 78 19.42 5.34 2.83
CA ASN A 78 18.81 5.88 4.05
C ASN A 78 18.83 7.42 4.12
N HIS A 79 18.96 8.11 2.98
CA HIS A 79 18.62 9.53 2.93
C HIS A 79 17.12 9.70 3.15
N ARG A 80 16.74 10.73 3.90
CA ARG A 80 15.35 10.96 4.30
C ARG A 80 14.97 12.41 4.09
N TYR A 81 13.88 12.62 3.37
CA TYR A 81 13.25 13.92 3.26
C TYR A 81 11.86 13.87 3.88
N ARG A 82 11.62 14.70 4.90
CA ARG A 82 10.31 14.81 5.55
C ARG A 82 9.57 16.01 4.99
N PHE A 83 8.39 15.76 4.44
CA PHE A 83 7.55 16.81 3.87
C PHE A 83 7.01 17.73 4.98
N GLY A 84 7.19 19.04 4.77
CA GLY A 84 6.50 20.08 5.55
C GLY A 84 5.00 20.15 5.22
N PRO A 85 4.33 21.25 5.58
CA PRO A 85 2.94 21.49 5.17
C PRO A 85 2.81 21.47 3.64
N THR A 86 2.21 20.42 3.10
CA THR A 86 1.98 20.28 1.66
C THR A 86 0.76 19.43 1.38
N THR A 87 0.09 19.76 0.28
CA THR A 87 -1.09 19.06 -0.23
C THR A 87 -0.92 18.84 -1.72
N VAL A 88 -1.15 17.60 -2.17
CA VAL A 88 -1.11 17.25 -3.59
C VAL A 88 -2.54 17.15 -4.10
N MET A 89 -2.90 18.04 -5.02
CA MET A 89 -4.19 18.02 -5.69
C MET A 89 -4.32 16.79 -6.60
N PRO A 90 -5.54 16.34 -6.94
CA PRO A 90 -5.75 15.32 -7.96
C PRO A 90 -5.05 15.68 -9.27
N GLY A 91 -4.43 14.69 -9.93
CA GLY A 91 -3.68 14.88 -11.17
C GLY A 91 -2.24 14.44 -11.09
#